data_AF-A0A6H9YZL0-F1
#
_entry.id   AF-A0A6H9YZL0-F1
#
_cell.length_a   1.000
_cell.length_b   1.000
_cell.length_c   1.000
_cell.angle_alpha   90.00
_cell.angle_beta   90.00
_cell.angle_gamma   90.00
#
_symmetry.space_group_name_H-M   'P 1'
#
loop_
_entity.id
_entity.type
_entity.pdbx_description
1 polymer ?
#
loop_
_entity_poly.entity_id
_entity_poly.type
_entity_poly.pdbx_seq_one_letter_code
_entity_poly.pdbx_strand_id
1 'polypeptide(L)'
;MRFAEAARDTPVATVFGAELSVGATAPRAGSPDPDGEHLLARGAAGYGRLAAALGDAHLAGGAKGRPHYYLDDLAPRAMVRW
;
A
#
# COMPACT_ATOMS: atom_id res chain seq x y z
N MET A 1 -12.12 5.87 8.49
CA MET A 1 -11.33 6.10 7.26
C MET A 1 -12.25 6.73 6.23
N ARG A 2 -11.88 7.91 5.70
CA ARG A 2 -12.80 8.78 4.94
C ARG A 2 -13.47 8.14 3.72
N PHE A 3 -12.75 7.32 2.94
CA PHE A 3 -13.36 6.70 1.75
C PHE A 3 -14.42 5.64 2.11
N ALA A 4 -14.17 4.86 3.16
CA ALA A 4 -15.12 3.86 3.65
C ALA A 4 -16.34 4.51 4.32
N GLU A 5 -16.14 5.66 4.98
CA GLU A 5 -17.23 6.49 5.50
C GLU A 5 -18.08 7.06 4.36
N ALA A 6 -17.46 7.56 3.29
CA ALA A 6 -18.16 8.10 2.13
C ALA A 6 -19.00 7.06 1.37
N ALA A 7 -18.57 5.79 1.37
CA ALA A 7 -19.28 4.70 0.70
C ALA A 7 -20.44 4.12 1.53
N ARG A 8 -20.59 4.50 2.81
CA ARG A 8 -21.47 3.83 3.78
C ARG A 8 -22.94 3.75 3.35
N ASP A 9 -23.44 4.79 2.71
CA ASP A 9 -24.84 4.91 2.28
C ASP A 9 -25.01 4.63 0.78
N THR A 10 -24.07 3.91 0.18
CA THR A 10 -24.03 3.58 -1.25
C THR A 10 -23.97 2.07 -1.45
N PRO A 11 -24.32 1.54 -2.65
CA PRO A 11 -24.13 0.12 -2.97
C PRO A 11 -22.66 -0.25 -3.26
N VAL A 12 -21.72 0.69 -3.14
CA VAL A 12 -20.32 0.50 -3.52
C VAL A 12 -19.58 -0.26 -2.42
N ALA A 13 -19.08 -1.45 -2.74
CA ALA A 13 -18.18 -2.19 -1.86
C ALA A 13 -16.82 -1.48 -1.76
N THR A 14 -16.20 -1.55 -0.58
CA THR A 14 -14.91 -0.91 -0.31
C THR A 14 -13.82 -1.94 -0.06
N VAL A 15 -12.61 -1.61 -0.52
CA VAL A 15 -11.39 -2.38 -0.24
C VAL A 15 -10.31 -1.43 0.25
N PHE A 16 -9.48 -1.91 1.18
CA PHE A 16 -8.27 -1.22 1.59
C PHE A 16 -7.09 -1.81 0.84
N GLY A 17 -6.19 -0.97 0.35
CA GLY A 17 -5.00 -1.40 -0.36
C GLY A 17 -3.97 -0.29 -0.48
N ALA A 18 -2.84 -0.63 -1.08
CA ALA A 18 -1.79 0.31 -1.41
C ALA A 18 -1.13 -0.10 -2.73
N GLU A 19 -0.72 0.91 -3.49
CA GLU A 19 0.11 0.75 -4.66
C GLU A 19 1.55 1.09 -4.31
N LEU A 20 2.47 0.14 -4.56
CA LEU A 20 3.87 0.24 -4.15
C LEU A 20 4.78 0.22 -5.37
N SER A 21 5.81 1.08 -5.42
CA SER A 21 6.91 0.87 -6.37
C SER A 21 7.97 -0.02 -5.72
N VAL A 22 7.91 -1.32 -5.95
CA VAL A 22 8.97 -2.22 -5.55
C VAL A 22 10.16 -2.06 -6.50
N GLY A 23 11.36 -1.83 -5.96
CA GLY A 23 12.57 -1.71 -6.77
C GLY A 23 12.69 -0.42 -7.59
N ALA A 24 11.87 0.61 -7.31
CA ALA A 24 12.03 1.90 -7.99
C ALA A 24 13.37 2.57 -7.66
N THR A 25 14.07 2.96 -8.71
CA THR A 25 15.34 3.71 -8.64
C THR A 25 15.13 5.23 -8.71
N ALA A 26 13.90 5.68 -9.01
CA ALA A 26 13.52 7.09 -9.10
C ALA A 26 12.28 7.40 -8.23
N PRO A 27 12.09 8.67 -7.81
CA PRO A 27 10.90 9.07 -7.06
C PRO A 27 9.60 8.86 -7.87
N ARG A 28 8.54 8.34 -7.23
CA ARG A 28 7.20 8.24 -7.85
C ARG A 28 6.57 9.60 -8.17
N ALA A 29 6.95 10.65 -7.43
CA ALA A 29 6.34 11.97 -7.56
C ALA A 29 6.64 12.58 -8.94
N GLY A 30 5.59 12.90 -9.70
CA GLY A 30 5.69 13.55 -11.01
C GLY A 30 5.36 12.65 -12.19
N SER A 31 5.22 11.33 -12.01
CA SER A 31 4.67 10.43 -13.03
C SER A 31 3.14 10.37 -12.92
N PRO A 32 2.38 10.59 -14.00
CA PRO A 32 0.91 10.42 -14.00
C PRO A 32 0.47 8.98 -13.72
N ASP A 33 1.27 8.02 -14.15
CA ASP A 33 1.04 6.59 -13.98
C ASP A 33 2.39 5.92 -13.67
N PRO A 34 2.83 5.95 -12.40
CA PRO A 34 4.11 5.37 -12.01
C PRO A 34 3.99 3.85 -11.90
N ASP A 35 5.00 3.12 -12.38
CA ASP A 35 5.10 1.66 -12.20
C ASP A 35 4.90 1.27 -10.73
N GLY A 36 3.96 0.36 -10.50
CA GLY A 36 3.58 -0.07 -9.16
C GLY A 36 2.92 -1.44 -9.13
N GLU A 37 3.06 -2.11 -7.98
CA GLU A 37 2.35 -3.33 -7.64
C GLU A 37 1.21 -3.00 -6.68
N HIS A 38 0.04 -3.59 -6.91
CA HIS A 38 -1.15 -3.34 -6.09
C HIS A 38 -1.32 -4.44 -5.05
N LEU A 39 -1.43 -4.05 -3.78
CA LEU A 39 -1.68 -4.95 -2.67
C LEU A 39 -3.00 -4.63 -2.00
N LEU A 40 -3.82 -5.66 -1.77
CA LEU A 40 -5.12 -5.53 -1.08
C LEU A 40 -5.08 -6.17 0.31
N ALA A 41 -5.68 -5.47 1.26
CA ALA A 41 -5.85 -5.91 2.64
C ALA A 41 -7.18 -6.66 2.81
N ARG A 42 -7.11 -7.89 3.34
CA ARG A 42 -8.29 -8.67 3.73
C ARG A 42 -8.65 -8.41 5.20
N GLY A 43 -9.76 -7.73 5.41
CA GLY A 43 -10.28 -7.41 6.75
C GLY A 43 -9.34 -6.54 7.58
N ALA A 44 -9.71 -6.31 8.84
CA ALA A 44 -8.97 -5.41 9.73
C ALA A 44 -7.54 -5.88 10.03
N ALA A 45 -7.32 -7.18 10.19
CA ALA A 45 -5.99 -7.73 10.45
C ALA A 45 -5.05 -7.57 9.24
N GLY A 46 -5.57 -7.77 8.01
CA GLY A 46 -4.80 -7.50 6.79
C GLY A 46 -4.42 -6.03 6.66
N TYR A 47 -5.36 -5.13 7.00
CA TYR A 47 -5.09 -3.69 6.99
C TYR A 47 -3.99 -3.31 7.98
N GLY A 48 -4.05 -3.81 9.21
CA GLY A 48 -3.02 -3.55 10.22
C GLY A 48 -1.63 -4.02 9.78
N ARG A 49 -1.52 -5.22 9.19
CA ARG A 49 -0.26 -5.75 8.65
C ARG A 49 0.29 -4.91 7.49
N LEU A 50 -0.59 -4.49 6.57
CA LEU A 50 -0.22 -3.62 5.45
C LEU A 50 0.25 -2.25 5.94
N ALA A 51 -0.47 -1.62 6.87
CA ALA A 51 -0.12 -0.32 7.42
C ALA A 51 1.24 -0.36 8.15
N ALA A 52 1.51 -1.42 8.93
CA ALA A 52 2.80 -1.60 9.58
C ALA A 52 3.94 -1.71 8.56
N ALA A 53 3.79 -2.57 7.54
CA ALA A 53 4.81 -2.76 6.50
C ALA A 53 5.09 -1.46 5.72
N LEU A 54 4.05 -0.67 5.41
CA LEU A 54 4.21 0.65 4.80
C LEU A 54 5.01 1.60 5.70
N GLY A 55 4.71 1.63 7.00
CA GLY A 55 5.42 2.46 7.97
C GLY A 55 6.90 2.07 8.06
N ASP A 56 7.18 0.78 8.23
CA ASP A 56 8.53 0.23 8.32
C ASP A 56 9.35 0.59 7.06
N ALA A 57 8.75 0.44 5.87
CA ALA A 57 9.41 0.78 4.61
C ALA A 57 9.73 2.28 4.48
N HIS A 58 8.83 3.16 4.94
CA HIS A 58 9.08 4.60 4.94
C HIS A 58 10.21 5.00 5.90
N LEU A 59 10.27 4.36 7.08
CA LEU A 59 11.34 4.57 8.06
C LEU A 59 12.68 4.08 7.53
N ALA A 60 12.71 2.87 6.95
CA ALA A 60 13.90 2.30 6.33
C ALA A 60 14.43 3.14 5.15
N GLY A 61 13.53 3.82 4.44
CA GLY A 61 13.86 4.72 3.34
C GLY A 61 14.64 5.97 3.70
N GLY A 62 14.58 6.41 4.97
CA GLY A 62 15.34 7.55 5.51
C GLY A 62 15.00 8.93 4.92
N ALA A 63 14.15 9.00 3.89
CA ALA A 63 13.76 10.23 3.22
C ALA A 63 12.32 10.15 2.67
N LYS A 64 11.64 11.30 2.62
CA LYS A 64 10.28 11.41 2.08
C LYS A 64 10.24 10.96 0.62
N GLY A 65 9.26 10.13 0.28
CA GLY A 65 9.04 9.64 -1.08
C GLY A 65 10.06 8.59 -1.54
N ARG A 66 10.85 8.03 -0.63
CA ARG A 66 11.84 6.97 -0.92
C ARG A 66 11.65 5.72 -0.03
N PRO A 67 10.45 5.14 0.06
CA PRO A 67 10.24 3.94 0.87
C PRO A 67 11.11 2.78 0.36
N HIS A 68 11.67 1.99 1.29
CA HIS A 68 12.40 0.77 0.96
C HIS A 68 11.57 -0.45 1.38
N TYR A 69 10.99 -1.13 0.40
CA TYR A 69 10.14 -2.29 0.63
C TYR A 69 10.95 -3.58 0.62
N TYR A 70 10.87 -4.36 1.68
CA TYR A 70 11.36 -5.75 1.70
C TYR A 70 10.24 -6.66 1.22
N LEU A 71 10.42 -7.29 0.05
CA LEU A 71 9.42 -8.18 -0.55
C LEU A 71 9.06 -9.36 0.36
N ASP A 72 10.04 -9.86 1.11
CA ASP A 72 9.86 -10.94 2.08
C ASP A 72 8.94 -10.54 3.25
N ASP A 73 8.84 -9.24 3.56
CA ASP A 73 7.89 -8.71 4.55
C ASP A 73 6.50 -8.48 3.96
N LEU A 74 6.40 -8.25 2.65
CA LEU A 74 5.15 -7.96 1.96
C LEU A 74 4.38 -9.24 1.60
N ALA A 75 5.05 -10.30 1.15
CA ALA A 75 4.41 -11.53 0.68
C ALA A 75 3.57 -12.28 1.75
N PRO A 76 3.98 -12.40 3.02
CA PRO A 76 3.15 -13.03 4.07
C PRO A 76 1.97 -12.14 4.50
N ARG A 77 2.01 -10.85 4.16
CA ARG A 77 1.06 -9.82 4.62
C ARG A 77 0.04 -9.45 3.53
N ALA A 78 0.42 -9.58 2.26
CA ALA A 78 -0.43 -9.43 1.09
C ALA A 78 -1.27 -10.70 0.87
N MET A 79 -2.58 -10.54 0.68
CA MET A 79 -3.47 -11.68 0.44
C MET A 79 -3.90 -11.82 -1.02
N VAL A 80 -3.65 -10.82 -1.88
CA VAL A 80 -3.72 -10.89 -3.35
C VAL A 80 -2.77 -9.82 -3.94
N ARG A 81 -1.97 -10.19 -4.94
CA ARG A 81 -1.17 -9.30 -5.81
C ARG A 81 -1.85 -9.31 -7.18
N TRP A 82 -2.11 -8.14 -7.75
CA TRP A 82 -2.66 -7.96 -9.10
C TRP A 82 -1.62 -7.28 -9.98
#